data_AF-A0A955U0B6-F1
#
_entry.id   AF-A0A955U0B6-F1
#
_cell.length_a   1.000
_cell.length_b   1.000
_cell.length_c   1.000
_cell.angle_alpha   90.00
_cell.angle_beta   90.00
_cell.angle_gamma   90.00
#
_symmetry.space_group_name_H-M   'P 1'
#
loop_
_entity.id
_entity.type
_entity.pdbx_description
1 polymer ?
#
loop_
_entity_poly.entity_id
_entity_poly.type
_entity_poly.pdbx_seq_one_letter_code
_entity_poly.pdbx_strand_id
1 'polypeptide(L)'
;MKRSMVAFVLLVWFCAVNPVLAGQGQWAGFLYLVPKASSELGADQKARMVEEIKEAAREFHNDFKPDSQAQDTIEFLKGVKFDLMGKAVEGPSPVALIRVESANIQKVDDFFATVGPVIGEWFFLDFRMGVTGQLNYTNTETLARLKKEAPKRGDGKEQPNAVVFPLSKNAEWWALPTDRRTELFSSHEDKFGKGHLGHNGVGFLYISKIYRKLYHSRFIDPQQDFMTYFEFADTDKPVFESLLSGLRDTAKNQEWKYVKEGPIFWGKRVEGPAGLF
;
A
#
# COMPACT_ATOMS: atom_id res chain seq x y z
N MET A 1 -3.56 26.32 44.95
CA MET A 1 -4.03 25.80 43.65
C MET A 1 -2.98 26.09 42.60
N LYS A 2 -2.10 25.12 42.31
CA LYS A 2 -1.06 25.23 41.28
C LYS A 2 -1.60 24.61 39.99
N ARG A 3 -1.65 25.40 38.92
CA ARG A 3 -1.98 24.95 37.56
C ARG A 3 -0.77 24.20 37.02
N SER A 4 -0.88 22.88 36.83
CA SER A 4 0.11 22.11 36.07
C SER A 4 -0.15 22.30 34.57
N MET A 5 0.80 22.91 33.88
CA MET A 5 0.95 22.85 32.43
C MET A 5 1.12 21.38 32.03
N VAL A 6 0.21 20.87 31.21
CA VAL A 6 0.41 19.60 30.51
C VAL A 6 1.27 19.91 29.28
N ALA A 7 2.55 19.55 29.35
CA ALA A 7 3.44 19.57 28.21
C ALA A 7 3.09 18.39 27.29
N PHE A 8 2.66 18.69 26.06
CA PHE A 8 2.48 17.72 25.00
C PHE A 8 3.87 17.28 24.52
N VAL A 9 4.32 16.11 24.94
CA VAL A 9 5.58 15.51 24.46
C VAL A 9 5.26 14.80 23.14
N LEU A 10 5.61 15.45 22.04
CA LEU A 10 5.75 14.82 20.73
C LEU A 10 6.94 13.83 20.82
N LEU A 11 6.63 12.56 21.06
CA LEU A 11 7.62 11.49 21.03
C LEU A 11 7.86 11.11 19.56
N VAL A 12 8.76 11.82 18.90
CA VAL A 12 9.30 11.43 17.59
C VAL A 12 10.21 10.23 17.84
N TRP A 13 9.72 9.04 17.54
CA TRP A 13 10.52 7.82 17.61
C TRP A 13 11.37 7.74 16.35
N PHE A 14 12.57 8.33 16.38
CA PHE A 14 13.61 8.00 15.42
C PHE A 14 14.08 6.58 15.71
N CYS A 15 13.47 5.59 15.06
CA CYS A 15 14.18 4.34 14.82
C CYS A 15 15.40 4.70 13.97
N ALA A 16 16.59 4.66 14.58
CA ALA A 16 17.84 4.68 13.83
C ALA A 16 17.87 3.42 12.96
N VAL A 17 17.35 3.54 11.73
CA VAL A 17 17.45 2.50 10.71
C VAL A 17 18.93 2.39 10.37
N ASN A 18 19.50 1.22 10.68
CA ASN A 18 20.91 0.93 10.43
C ASN A 18 21.20 1.11 8.91
N PRO A 19 22.02 2.09 8.49
CA PRO A 19 22.13 2.51 7.08
C PRO A 19 22.72 1.44 6.15
N VAL A 20 23.24 0.34 6.70
CA VAL A 20 23.77 -0.79 5.92
C VAL A 20 22.68 -1.70 5.35
N LEU A 21 21.41 -1.53 5.77
CA LEU A 21 20.25 -2.19 5.14
C LEU A 21 19.54 -1.31 4.09
N ALA A 22 20.02 -0.08 3.85
CA ALA A 22 19.45 0.87 2.88
C ALA A 22 19.76 0.55 1.40
N GLY A 23 20.34 -0.62 1.10
CA GLY A 23 20.78 -0.99 -0.25
C GLY A 23 19.90 -2.02 -1.00
N GLN A 24 18.74 -2.45 -0.47
CA GLN A 24 18.04 -3.62 -1.03
C GLN A 24 16.57 -3.43 -1.46
N GLY A 25 16.03 -2.21 -1.44
CA GLY A 25 14.68 -1.96 -1.94
C GLY A 25 14.28 -0.49 -2.00
N GLN A 26 13.17 -0.20 -2.69
CA GLN A 26 12.50 1.09 -2.63
C GLN A 26 11.63 1.15 -1.38
N TRP A 27 11.89 2.14 -0.54
CA TRP A 27 11.01 2.51 0.57
C TRP A 27 9.74 3.13 0.00
N ALA A 28 8.61 2.83 0.63
CA ALA A 28 7.35 3.46 0.34
C ALA A 28 6.69 3.94 1.63
N GLY A 29 6.22 5.19 1.58
CA GLY A 29 5.37 5.77 2.58
C GLY A 29 3.96 5.96 2.05
N PHE A 30 2.96 5.72 2.91
CA PHE A 30 1.55 5.90 2.60
C PHE A 30 0.93 6.80 3.67
N LEU A 31 0.49 7.98 3.24
CA LEU A 31 -0.17 8.96 4.09
C LEU A 31 -1.67 8.96 3.78
N TYR A 32 -2.45 8.43 4.70
CA TYR A 32 -3.91 8.42 4.63
C TYR A 32 -4.45 9.69 5.28
N LEU A 33 -5.33 10.41 4.56
CA LEU A 33 -5.93 11.66 5.00
C LEU A 33 -7.35 11.37 5.50
N VAL A 34 -7.51 11.27 6.82
CA VAL A 34 -8.81 11.00 7.46
C VAL A 34 -9.41 12.33 7.95
N PRO A 35 -10.60 12.76 7.48
CA PRO A 35 -11.16 14.04 7.86
C PRO A 35 -11.38 14.17 9.37
N LYS A 36 -11.05 15.32 9.95
CA LYS A 36 -11.51 15.66 11.31
C LYS A 36 -13.01 15.97 11.25
N ALA A 37 -13.74 15.75 12.35
CA ALA A 37 -15.17 16.09 12.37
C ALA A 37 -15.36 17.59 12.07
N SER A 38 -16.35 17.95 11.24
CA SER A 38 -16.73 19.33 10.85
C SER A 38 -15.77 20.13 9.96
N SER A 39 -14.72 19.52 9.39
CA SER A 39 -13.79 20.22 8.49
C SER A 39 -14.27 20.19 7.02
N GLU A 40 -15.19 21.07 6.64
CA GLU A 40 -15.27 21.47 5.24
C GLU A 40 -14.11 22.41 4.92
N LEU A 41 -13.28 22.01 3.97
CA LEU A 41 -12.14 22.82 3.52
C LEU A 41 -12.62 23.94 2.60
N GLY A 42 -12.40 25.18 3.03
CA GLY A 42 -12.57 26.37 2.20
C GLY A 42 -11.55 26.41 1.04
N ALA A 43 -11.85 27.21 0.01
CA ALA A 43 -11.02 27.30 -1.19
C ALA A 43 -9.55 27.68 -0.89
N ASP A 44 -9.33 28.65 0.00
CA ASP A 44 -7.98 29.10 0.37
C ASP A 44 -7.19 28.02 1.12
N GLN A 45 -7.87 27.23 1.95
CA GLN A 45 -7.25 26.12 2.67
C GLN A 45 -6.86 25.00 1.71
N LYS A 46 -7.73 24.67 0.74
CA LYS A 46 -7.41 23.73 -0.34
C LYS A 46 -6.22 24.22 -1.15
N ALA A 47 -6.21 25.49 -1.55
CA ALA A 47 -5.11 26.08 -2.31
C ALA A 47 -3.77 26.01 -1.54
N ARG A 48 -3.77 26.38 -0.25
CA ARG A 48 -2.58 26.27 0.62
C ARG A 48 -2.05 24.84 0.68
N MET A 49 -2.91 23.85 0.93
CA MET A 49 -2.48 22.45 0.97
C MET A 49 -1.95 21.95 -0.37
N VAL A 50 -2.60 22.32 -1.47
CA VAL A 50 -2.17 21.94 -2.82
C VAL A 50 -0.77 22.47 -3.12
N GLU A 51 -0.49 23.74 -2.81
CA GLU A 51 0.83 24.33 -3.04
C GLU A 51 1.90 23.71 -2.14
N GLU A 52 1.60 23.47 -0.85
CA GLU A 52 2.54 22.81 0.06
C GLU A 52 2.90 21.39 -0.42
N ILE A 53 1.90 20.60 -0.84
CA ILE A 53 2.14 19.25 -1.35
C ILE A 53 2.94 19.30 -2.64
N LYS A 54 2.65 20.23 -3.56
CA LYS A 54 3.42 20.39 -4.80
C LYS A 54 4.89 20.71 -4.51
N GLU A 55 5.14 21.64 -3.61
CA GLU A 55 6.49 22.05 -3.26
C GLU A 55 7.29 20.91 -2.61
N ALA A 56 6.67 20.19 -1.66
CA ALA A 56 7.28 19.00 -1.06
C ALA A 56 7.50 17.87 -2.08
N ALA A 57 6.62 17.76 -3.08
CA ALA A 57 6.67 16.74 -4.13
C ALA A 57 7.65 17.07 -5.27
N ARG A 58 8.28 18.26 -5.32
CA ARG A 58 9.03 18.75 -6.48
C ARG A 58 10.18 17.83 -6.94
N GLU A 59 10.74 17.05 -6.02
CA GLU A 59 11.85 16.14 -6.29
C GLU A 59 11.40 14.72 -6.65
N PHE A 60 10.10 14.46 -6.61
CA PHE A 60 9.51 13.16 -6.94
C PHE A 60 8.92 13.20 -8.35
N HIS A 61 9.16 12.12 -9.09
CA HIS A 61 8.47 11.91 -10.37
C HIS A 61 7.01 11.52 -10.12
N ASN A 62 6.07 12.15 -10.81
CA ASN A 62 4.66 11.85 -10.63
C ASN A 62 4.26 10.57 -11.37
N ASP A 63 3.97 9.53 -10.61
CA ASP A 63 3.62 8.21 -11.10
C ASP A 63 2.24 8.13 -11.76
N PHE A 64 1.45 9.21 -11.79
CA PHE A 64 0.31 9.28 -12.70
C PHE A 64 0.75 9.05 -14.16
N LYS A 65 1.97 9.47 -14.51
CA LYS A 65 2.63 9.14 -15.78
C LYS A 65 3.92 8.38 -15.49
N PRO A 66 3.88 7.03 -15.34
CA PRO A 66 5.04 6.28 -14.88
C PRO A 66 6.27 6.45 -15.76
N ASP A 67 7.44 6.59 -15.14
CA ASP A 67 8.75 6.51 -15.81
C ASP A 67 9.56 5.36 -15.18
N SER A 68 9.99 4.43 -16.02
CA SER A 68 10.81 3.27 -15.61
C SER A 68 12.19 3.64 -15.05
N GLN A 69 12.69 4.85 -15.34
CA GLN A 69 13.99 5.34 -14.85
C GLN A 69 13.86 6.16 -13.56
N ALA A 70 12.65 6.57 -13.18
CA ALA A 70 12.44 7.34 -11.96
C ALA A 70 12.72 6.49 -10.73
N GLN A 71 13.57 7.01 -9.84
CA GLN A 71 13.95 6.34 -8.59
C GLN A 71 13.12 6.80 -7.40
N ASP A 72 12.71 8.07 -7.44
CA ASP A 72 11.88 8.73 -6.44
C ASP A 72 10.55 9.09 -7.11
N THR A 73 9.44 8.55 -6.59
CA THR A 73 8.14 8.73 -7.21
C THR A 73 7.06 9.13 -6.21
N ILE A 74 6.02 9.80 -6.70
CA ILE A 74 4.87 10.20 -5.91
C ILE A 74 3.58 9.91 -6.67
N GLU A 75 2.55 9.53 -5.93
CA GLU A 75 1.22 9.27 -6.45
C GLU A 75 0.14 9.82 -5.52
N PHE A 76 -0.91 10.34 -6.14
CA PHE A 76 -2.04 10.95 -5.47
C PHE A 76 -3.30 10.13 -5.75
N LEU A 77 -3.98 9.67 -4.70
CA LEU A 77 -5.19 8.87 -4.82
C LEU A 77 -6.36 9.56 -4.13
N LYS A 78 -7.42 9.85 -4.87
CA LYS A 78 -8.71 10.29 -4.32
C LYS A 78 -9.50 9.08 -3.83
N GLY A 79 -9.94 9.11 -2.58
CA GLY A 79 -10.69 8.02 -1.96
C GLY A 79 -12.07 7.83 -2.60
N VAL A 80 -12.43 6.56 -2.83
CA VAL A 80 -13.74 6.13 -3.35
C VAL A 80 -14.47 5.30 -2.31
N LYS A 81 -13.76 4.35 -1.70
CA LYS A 81 -14.33 3.41 -0.74
C LYS A 81 -13.25 3.00 0.26
N PHE A 82 -13.67 2.82 1.52
CA PHE A 82 -12.84 2.24 2.56
C PHE A 82 -13.65 1.15 3.25
N ASP A 83 -13.22 -0.10 3.12
CA ASP A 83 -13.97 -1.25 3.62
C ASP A 83 -13.06 -2.33 4.17
N LEU A 84 -13.56 -3.14 5.08
CA LEU A 84 -12.93 -4.38 5.51
C LEU A 84 -13.86 -5.53 5.13
N MET A 85 -13.38 -6.44 4.28
CA MET A 85 -14.18 -7.57 3.79
C MET A 85 -15.53 -7.16 3.21
N GLY A 86 -15.57 -6.06 2.45
CA GLY A 86 -16.78 -5.54 1.81
C GLY A 86 -17.72 -4.78 2.74
N LYS A 87 -17.40 -4.63 4.03
CA LYS A 87 -18.17 -3.85 4.99
C LYS A 87 -17.49 -2.52 5.28
N ALA A 88 -18.25 -1.43 5.31
CA ALA A 88 -17.72 -0.13 5.69
C ALA A 88 -17.05 -0.21 7.08
N VAL A 89 -15.88 0.43 7.21
CA VAL A 89 -15.19 0.53 8.49
C VAL A 89 -15.90 1.59 9.35
N GLU A 90 -16.07 1.31 10.64
CA GLU A 90 -16.67 2.27 11.57
C GLU A 90 -15.77 3.50 11.76
N GLY A 91 -16.39 4.67 11.81
CA GLY A 91 -15.69 5.96 11.98
C GLY A 91 -15.36 6.68 10.65
N PRO A 92 -14.59 7.78 10.72
CA PRO A 92 -14.24 8.55 9.53
C PRO A 92 -13.32 7.73 8.61
N SER A 93 -13.65 7.69 7.33
CA SER A 93 -12.84 7.02 6.30
C SER A 93 -11.83 7.98 5.70
N PRO A 94 -10.63 7.50 5.30
CA PRO A 94 -9.69 8.28 4.53
C PRO A 94 -10.30 8.73 3.20
N VAL A 95 -10.22 10.03 2.92
CA VAL A 95 -10.73 10.62 1.67
C VAL A 95 -9.66 10.77 0.60
N ALA A 96 -8.40 10.60 0.98
CA ALA A 96 -7.25 10.67 0.10
C ALA A 96 -6.09 9.82 0.65
N LEU A 97 -5.21 9.39 -0.25
CA LEU A 97 -3.94 8.76 0.07
C LEU A 97 -2.85 9.40 -0.79
N ILE A 98 -1.73 9.76 -0.16
CA ILE A 98 -0.49 10.15 -0.85
C ILE A 98 0.53 9.03 -0.66
N ARG A 99 1.09 8.53 -1.75
CA ARG A 99 2.12 7.51 -1.74
C ARG A 99 3.39 8.07 -2.31
N VAL A 100 4.49 7.96 -1.58
CA VAL A 100 5.83 8.32 -2.06
C VAL A 100 6.73 7.10 -2.01
N GLU A 101 7.62 6.97 -2.98
CA GLU A 101 8.63 5.94 -3.05
C GLU A 101 10.01 6.53 -3.29
N SER A 102 11.05 5.93 -2.71
CA SER A 102 12.43 6.37 -2.86
C SER A 102 13.39 5.26 -2.43
N ALA A 103 14.58 5.21 -3.03
CA ALA A 103 15.66 4.37 -2.51
C ALA A 103 16.25 4.95 -1.20
N ASN A 104 16.09 6.26 -0.98
CA ASN A 104 16.50 6.96 0.22
C ASN A 104 15.30 7.19 1.16
N ILE A 105 15.26 6.48 2.29
CA ILE A 105 14.22 6.64 3.32
C ILE A 105 14.11 8.07 3.83
N GLN A 106 15.22 8.82 3.91
CA GLN A 106 15.19 10.20 4.40
C GLN A 106 14.32 11.09 3.52
N LYS A 107 14.27 10.86 2.20
CA LYS A 107 13.36 11.62 1.31
C LYS A 107 11.89 11.35 1.63
N VAL A 108 11.56 10.12 2.01
CA VAL A 108 10.20 9.72 2.42
C VAL A 108 9.84 10.41 3.73
N ASP A 109 10.74 10.37 4.71
CA ASP A 109 10.55 11.03 6.00
C ASP A 109 10.45 12.56 5.87
N ASP A 110 11.33 13.18 5.08
CA ASP A 110 11.35 14.61 4.83
C ASP A 110 10.05 15.08 4.16
N PHE A 111 9.54 14.30 3.20
CA PHE A 111 8.25 14.60 2.57
C PHE A 111 7.13 14.67 3.61
N PHE A 112 7.01 13.67 4.49
CA PHE A 112 5.95 13.67 5.52
C PHE A 112 6.17 14.70 6.61
N ALA A 113 7.41 14.96 7.01
CA ALA A 113 7.75 16.02 7.95
C ALA A 113 7.35 17.40 7.41
N THR A 114 7.46 17.59 6.09
CA THR A 114 7.07 18.84 5.42
C THR A 114 5.55 18.99 5.34
N VAL A 115 4.84 18.00 4.78
CA VAL A 115 3.39 18.15 4.53
C VAL A 115 2.53 17.88 5.78
N GLY A 116 3.04 17.09 6.72
CA GLY A 116 2.31 16.63 7.90
C GLY A 116 1.74 17.75 8.77
N PRO A 117 2.52 18.77 9.17
CA PRO A 117 2.03 19.90 9.95
C PRO A 117 0.87 20.66 9.27
N VAL A 118 0.96 20.87 7.96
CA VAL A 118 -0.04 21.65 7.20
C VAL A 118 -1.32 20.86 6.97
N ILE A 119 -1.21 19.62 6.49
CA ILE A 119 -2.37 18.75 6.25
C ILE A 119 -3.01 18.34 7.59
N GLY A 120 -2.17 18.11 8.60
CA GLY A 120 -2.56 17.71 9.95
C GLY A 120 -3.37 18.75 10.71
N GLU A 121 -3.48 20.00 10.23
CA GLU A 121 -4.46 20.98 10.74
C GLU A 121 -5.90 20.46 10.53
N TRP A 122 -6.16 19.82 9.38
CA TRP A 122 -7.51 19.47 8.91
C TRP A 122 -7.81 17.97 8.90
N PHE A 123 -6.77 17.14 8.82
CA PHE A 123 -6.90 15.69 8.77
C PHE A 123 -6.22 15.03 9.97
N PHE A 124 -6.79 13.93 10.44
CA PHE A 124 -6.01 12.91 11.12
C PHE A 124 -5.17 12.19 10.06
N LEU A 125 -3.88 12.05 10.34
CA LEU A 125 -2.93 11.41 9.44
C LEU A 125 -2.66 9.99 9.95
N ASP A 126 -2.96 8.98 9.14
CA ASP A 126 -2.46 7.61 9.37
C ASP A 126 -1.30 7.36 8.42
N PHE A 127 -0.13 7.10 9.00
CA PHE A 127 1.11 6.89 8.27
C PHE A 127 1.50 5.41 8.30
N ARG A 128 1.74 4.85 7.12
CA ARG A 128 2.24 3.48 6.94
C ARG A 128 3.53 3.48 6.15
N MET A 129 4.42 2.56 6.49
CA MET A 129 5.70 2.42 5.78
C MET A 129 5.99 0.97 5.43
N GLY A 130 6.70 0.76 4.33
CA GLY A 130 7.23 -0.53 3.93
C GLY A 130 8.37 -0.39 2.94
N VAL A 131 9.03 -1.49 2.63
CA VAL A 131 10.15 -1.53 1.67
C VAL A 131 9.98 -2.71 0.73
N THR A 132 10.28 -2.56 -0.55
CA THR A 132 10.33 -3.71 -1.47
C THR A 132 11.45 -4.65 -1.03
N GLY A 133 11.25 -5.96 -1.12
CA GLY A 133 12.22 -6.95 -0.68
C GLY A 133 12.57 -7.98 -1.75
N GLN A 134 13.49 -8.88 -1.39
CA GLN A 134 13.80 -10.05 -2.21
C GLN A 134 12.59 -11.00 -2.32
N LEU A 135 12.55 -11.75 -3.41
CA LEU A 135 11.50 -12.72 -3.67
C LEU A 135 11.67 -13.97 -2.79
N ASN A 136 10.76 -14.18 -1.83
CA ASN A 136 10.88 -15.26 -0.84
C ASN A 136 10.30 -16.62 -1.28
N TYR A 137 9.25 -16.61 -2.12
CA TYR A 137 8.51 -17.82 -2.53
C TYR A 137 8.37 -17.95 -4.05
N THR A 138 9.25 -17.27 -4.79
CA THR A 138 9.23 -17.27 -6.26
C THR A 138 10.35 -18.15 -6.78
N ASN A 139 10.00 -19.28 -7.37
CA ASN A 139 10.95 -20.12 -8.10
C ASN A 139 11.21 -19.56 -9.52
N THR A 140 12.15 -20.17 -10.23
CA THR A 140 12.56 -19.73 -11.59
C THR A 140 11.39 -19.70 -12.58
N GLU A 141 10.52 -20.70 -12.57
CA GLU A 141 9.38 -20.80 -13.48
C GLU A 141 8.34 -19.70 -13.21
N THR A 142 7.97 -19.52 -11.93
CA THR A 142 7.08 -18.45 -11.49
C THR A 142 7.66 -17.09 -11.88
N LEU A 143 8.96 -16.86 -11.67
CA LEU A 143 9.60 -15.59 -12.06
C LEU A 143 9.54 -15.36 -13.58
N ALA A 144 9.85 -16.39 -14.38
CA ALA A 144 9.80 -16.29 -15.84
C ALA A 144 8.39 -15.96 -16.32
N ARG A 145 7.37 -16.62 -15.75
CA ARG A 145 5.97 -16.37 -16.05
C ARG A 145 5.54 -14.96 -15.66
N LEU A 146 5.92 -14.50 -14.46
CA LEU A 146 5.65 -13.14 -14.02
C LEU A 146 6.25 -12.09 -14.95
N LYS A 147 7.51 -12.26 -15.38
CA LYS A 147 8.16 -11.35 -16.34
C LYS A 147 7.46 -11.32 -17.71
N LYS A 148 6.83 -12.43 -18.10
CA LYS A 148 6.13 -12.56 -19.37
C LYS A 148 4.70 -12.01 -19.33
N GLU A 149 3.97 -12.26 -18.25
CA GLU A 149 2.51 -12.07 -18.21
C GLU A 149 2.07 -10.86 -17.37
N ALA A 150 2.87 -10.41 -16.40
CA ALA A 150 2.48 -9.27 -15.58
C ALA A 150 2.59 -7.96 -16.40
N PRO A 151 1.59 -7.07 -16.33
CA PRO A 151 1.64 -5.81 -17.04
C PRO A 151 2.71 -4.92 -16.42
N LYS A 152 3.31 -4.08 -17.26
CA LYS A 152 3.99 -2.88 -16.76
C LYS A 152 2.94 -1.94 -16.16
N ARG A 153 3.38 -1.06 -15.28
CA ARG A 153 2.53 0.01 -14.75
C ARG A 153 2.08 0.92 -15.90
N GLY A 154 0.78 1.17 -16.00
CA GLY A 154 0.18 2.02 -17.04
C GLY A 154 -0.03 3.46 -16.57
N ASP A 155 -0.35 4.34 -17.53
CA ASP A 155 -0.73 5.72 -17.25
C ASP A 155 -2.00 5.77 -16.37
N GLY A 156 -2.13 6.82 -15.55
CA GLY A 156 -3.28 7.05 -14.68
C GLY A 156 -4.62 7.13 -15.40
N LYS A 157 -4.64 7.45 -16.70
CA LYS A 157 -5.84 7.42 -17.53
C LYS A 157 -6.21 6.00 -17.99
N GLU A 158 -5.21 5.14 -18.20
CA GLU A 158 -5.41 3.75 -18.63
C GLU A 158 -5.76 2.84 -17.45
N GLN A 159 -5.12 3.07 -16.31
CA GLN A 159 -5.30 2.31 -15.07
C GLN A 159 -5.69 3.27 -13.93
N PRO A 160 -6.88 3.88 -13.97
CA PRO A 160 -7.26 4.93 -13.02
C PRO A 160 -7.56 4.41 -11.61
N ASN A 161 -7.75 3.10 -11.43
CA ASN A 161 -8.05 2.55 -10.11
C ASN A 161 -6.76 2.13 -9.42
N ALA A 162 -6.65 2.49 -8.14
CA ALA A 162 -5.61 2.00 -7.25
C ALA A 162 -6.24 1.43 -5.99
N VAL A 163 -5.71 0.30 -5.51
CA VAL A 163 -6.15 -0.34 -4.28
C VAL A 163 -4.96 -0.58 -3.37
N VAL A 164 -5.06 -0.11 -2.13
CA VAL A 164 -4.00 -0.16 -1.13
C VAL A 164 -4.53 -0.74 0.16
N PHE A 165 -3.86 -1.76 0.71
CA PHE A 165 -4.24 -2.30 2.00
C PHE A 165 -3.11 -3.05 2.70
N PRO A 166 -3.08 -2.98 4.04
CA PRO A 166 -2.15 -3.76 4.84
C PRO A 166 -2.62 -5.22 4.96
N LEU A 167 -1.65 -6.12 5.04
CA LEU A 167 -1.84 -7.52 5.41
C LEU A 167 -0.92 -7.88 6.57
N SER A 168 -1.43 -8.68 7.50
CA SER A 168 -0.64 -9.30 8.57
C SER A 168 -0.79 -10.81 8.52
N LYS A 169 0.25 -11.52 8.97
CA LYS A 169 0.23 -12.95 9.19
C LYS A 169 0.16 -13.24 10.68
N ASN A 170 -0.58 -14.27 11.05
CA ASN A 170 -0.65 -14.69 12.45
C ASN A 170 0.67 -15.34 12.91
N ALA A 171 0.79 -15.58 14.22
CA ALA A 171 2.00 -16.16 14.80
C ALA A 171 2.29 -17.58 14.27
N GLU A 172 1.25 -18.37 13.99
CA GLU A 172 1.39 -19.73 13.45
C GLU A 172 2.10 -19.75 12.10
N TRP A 173 1.77 -18.82 11.19
CA TRP A 173 2.47 -18.67 9.93
C TRP A 173 3.96 -18.43 10.11
N TRP A 174 4.31 -17.56 11.04
CA TRP A 174 5.70 -17.20 11.30
C TRP A 174 6.48 -18.28 12.03
N ALA A 175 5.80 -19.25 12.65
CA ALA A 175 6.40 -20.45 13.21
C ALA A 175 6.63 -21.55 12.16
N LEU A 176 6.01 -21.44 10.97
CA LEU A 176 6.20 -22.43 9.90
C LEU A 176 7.60 -22.33 9.28
N PRO A 177 8.25 -23.47 8.98
CA PRO A 177 9.49 -23.47 8.22
C PRO A 177 9.26 -22.96 6.79
N THR A 178 10.33 -22.51 6.14
CA THR A 178 10.28 -21.82 4.84
C THR A 178 9.71 -22.69 3.71
N ASP A 179 10.07 -23.97 3.69
CA ASP A 179 9.54 -24.98 2.77
C ASP A 179 8.01 -25.06 2.90
N ARG A 180 7.48 -25.16 4.12
CA ARG A 180 6.04 -25.22 4.35
C ARG A 180 5.31 -23.94 3.91
N ARG A 181 5.91 -22.77 4.15
CA ARG A 181 5.37 -21.50 3.64
C ARG A 181 5.38 -21.46 2.10
N THR A 182 6.43 -22.00 1.48
CA THR A 182 6.57 -22.06 0.01
C THR A 182 5.53 -22.97 -0.63
N GLU A 183 5.23 -24.10 0.01
CA GLU A 183 4.16 -25.01 -0.43
C GLU A 183 2.80 -24.30 -0.44
N LEU A 184 2.48 -23.51 0.59
CA LEU A 184 1.20 -22.79 0.65
C LEU A 184 1.06 -21.69 -0.42
N PHE A 185 2.18 -21.20 -0.97
CA PHE A 185 2.20 -20.24 -2.07
C PHE A 185 2.02 -20.89 -3.46
N SER A 186 2.24 -22.19 -3.57
CA SER A 186 2.27 -22.92 -4.85
C SER A 186 1.09 -23.88 -4.99
N SER A 187 0.84 -24.33 -6.22
CA SER A 187 -0.20 -25.34 -6.49
C SER A 187 0.31 -26.74 -6.15
N HIS A 188 -0.37 -27.43 -5.25
CA HIS A 188 -0.09 -28.83 -4.87
C HIS A 188 -1.40 -29.62 -4.77
N GLU A 189 -1.96 -30.03 -5.90
CA GLU A 189 -3.22 -30.82 -5.91
C GLU A 189 -3.06 -32.19 -5.22
N ASP A 190 -1.86 -32.76 -5.27
CA ASP A 190 -1.50 -34.01 -4.60
C ASP A 190 -1.57 -33.90 -3.07
N LYS A 191 -1.22 -32.74 -2.51
CA LYS A 191 -1.21 -32.50 -1.06
C LYS A 191 -2.51 -31.89 -0.53
N PHE A 192 -3.18 -31.08 -1.34
CA PHE A 192 -4.31 -30.26 -0.90
C PHE A 192 -5.64 -30.57 -1.60
N GLY A 193 -5.63 -31.52 -2.54
CA GLY A 193 -6.80 -31.93 -3.32
C GLY A 193 -6.94 -31.16 -4.63
N LYS A 194 -7.77 -31.70 -5.53
CA LYS A 194 -8.08 -31.08 -6.83
C LYS A 194 -8.65 -29.68 -6.66
N GLY A 195 -8.19 -28.75 -7.50
CA GLY A 195 -8.66 -27.37 -7.49
C GLY A 195 -8.00 -26.47 -6.45
N HIS A 196 -7.04 -26.99 -5.67
CA HIS A 196 -6.13 -26.15 -4.90
C HIS A 196 -5.15 -25.44 -5.85
N LEU A 197 -5.02 -24.12 -5.72
CA LEU A 197 -4.19 -23.29 -6.58
C LEU A 197 -2.99 -22.66 -5.85
N GLY A 198 -3.11 -22.48 -4.53
CA GLY A 198 -2.20 -21.65 -3.75
C GLY A 198 -2.25 -20.19 -4.16
N HIS A 199 -1.45 -19.35 -3.50
CA HIS A 199 -1.37 -17.92 -3.80
C HIS A 199 -1.09 -17.63 -5.28
N ASN A 200 -0.02 -18.25 -5.81
CA ASN A 200 0.45 -17.98 -7.17
C ASN A 200 -0.58 -18.44 -8.20
N GLY A 201 -1.19 -19.62 -8.02
CA GLY A 201 -2.17 -20.14 -8.96
C GLY A 201 -3.41 -19.25 -9.06
N VAL A 202 -3.90 -18.73 -7.94
CA VAL A 202 -5.00 -17.74 -7.95
C VAL A 202 -4.57 -16.45 -8.65
N GLY A 203 -3.41 -15.89 -8.27
CA GLY A 203 -2.90 -14.65 -8.87
C GLY A 203 -2.71 -14.75 -10.39
N PHE A 204 -2.23 -15.89 -10.87
CA PHE A 204 -1.99 -16.15 -12.29
C PHE A 204 -3.25 -16.19 -13.15
N LEU A 205 -4.45 -16.36 -12.57
CA LEU A 205 -5.71 -16.22 -13.33
C LEU A 205 -5.95 -14.80 -13.81
N TYR A 206 -5.38 -13.80 -13.12
CA TYR A 206 -5.70 -12.39 -13.29
C TYR A 206 -4.47 -11.51 -13.59
N ILE A 207 -3.29 -12.15 -13.67
CA ILE A 207 -1.99 -11.48 -13.69
C ILE A 207 -1.81 -10.49 -14.84
N SER A 208 -2.48 -10.69 -15.98
CA SER A 208 -2.33 -9.84 -17.18
C SER A 208 -3.11 -8.53 -17.14
N LYS A 209 -3.97 -8.35 -16.12
CA LYS A 209 -4.88 -7.21 -16.00
C LYS A 209 -4.56 -6.26 -14.85
N ILE A 210 -3.79 -6.75 -13.88
CA ILE A 210 -3.59 -6.06 -12.61
C ILE A 210 -2.10 -5.84 -12.41
N TYR A 211 -1.70 -4.57 -12.40
CA TYR A 211 -0.38 -4.19 -11.91
C TYR A 211 -0.37 -4.35 -10.39
N ARG A 212 0.76 -4.80 -9.82
CA ARG A 212 0.91 -4.99 -8.38
C ARG A 212 2.30 -4.63 -7.90
N LYS A 213 2.38 -4.17 -6.65
CA LYS A 213 3.61 -4.00 -5.89
C LYS A 213 3.40 -4.44 -4.45
N LEU A 214 4.44 -5.04 -3.86
CA LEU A 214 4.43 -5.56 -2.50
C LEU A 214 5.55 -4.89 -1.70
N TYR A 215 5.21 -4.47 -0.49
CA TYR A 215 6.15 -3.93 0.48
C TYR A 215 6.13 -4.77 1.74
N HIS A 216 7.31 -5.02 2.28
CA HIS A 216 7.52 -5.65 3.58
C HIS A 216 7.54 -4.56 4.65
N SER A 217 6.75 -4.75 5.70
CA SER A 217 6.55 -3.78 6.79
C SER A 217 6.77 -4.40 8.17
N ARG A 218 6.82 -5.72 8.31
CA ARG A 218 6.86 -6.41 9.61
C ARG A 218 7.84 -5.87 10.65
N PHE A 219 9.04 -5.47 10.22
CA PHE A 219 10.10 -4.96 11.09
C PHE A 219 10.29 -3.44 10.98
N ILE A 220 9.34 -2.75 10.34
CA ILE A 220 9.37 -1.32 10.03
C ILE A 220 8.14 -0.62 10.62
N ASP A 221 6.96 -1.22 10.47
CA ASP A 221 5.68 -0.73 10.97
C ASP A 221 5.04 -1.82 11.86
N PRO A 222 4.82 -1.55 13.16
CA PRO A 222 4.32 -2.55 14.09
C PRO A 222 2.88 -3.00 13.83
N GLN A 223 2.14 -2.31 12.95
CA GLN A 223 0.73 -2.58 12.72
C GLN A 223 0.47 -3.57 11.58
N GLN A 224 1.43 -3.81 10.67
CA GLN A 224 1.26 -4.78 9.60
C GLN A 224 2.56 -5.46 9.15
N ASP A 225 2.42 -6.65 8.57
CA ASP A 225 3.57 -7.36 7.99
C ASP A 225 3.88 -6.91 6.57
N PHE A 226 2.85 -6.48 5.82
CA PHE A 226 2.96 -6.09 4.42
C PHE A 226 2.03 -4.91 4.09
N MET A 227 2.47 -4.06 3.16
CA MET A 227 1.59 -3.18 2.40
C MET A 227 1.45 -3.73 0.98
N THR A 228 0.20 -3.88 0.54
CA THR A 228 -0.12 -4.36 -0.82
C THR A 228 -0.68 -3.23 -1.66
N TYR A 229 -0.27 -3.17 -2.92
CA TYR A 229 -0.60 -2.10 -3.84
C TYR A 229 -0.97 -2.67 -5.21
N PHE A 230 -2.09 -2.22 -5.78
CA PHE A 230 -2.59 -2.70 -7.08
C PHE A 230 -3.13 -1.56 -7.93
N GLU A 231 -2.98 -1.67 -9.26
CA GLU A 231 -3.59 -0.78 -10.24
C GLU A 231 -4.25 -1.55 -11.38
N PHE A 232 -5.35 -1.02 -11.90
CA PHE A 232 -6.10 -1.64 -12.99
C PHE A 232 -7.06 -0.66 -13.70
N ALA A 233 -7.46 -1.03 -14.92
CA ALA A 233 -8.44 -0.29 -15.71
C ALA A 233 -9.85 -0.39 -15.10
N ASP A 234 -10.75 0.54 -15.45
CA ASP A 234 -12.14 0.52 -14.98
C ASP A 234 -12.87 -0.79 -15.32
N THR A 235 -12.62 -1.32 -16.51
CA THR A 235 -13.20 -2.59 -16.97
C THR A 235 -12.70 -3.79 -16.19
N ASP A 236 -11.55 -3.68 -15.51
CA ASP A 236 -10.89 -4.76 -14.78
C ASP A 236 -11.24 -4.74 -13.27
N LYS A 237 -12.11 -3.83 -12.81
CA LYS A 237 -12.57 -3.84 -11.41
C LYS A 237 -13.19 -5.19 -11.00
N PRO A 238 -14.10 -5.83 -11.78
CA PRO A 238 -14.63 -7.15 -11.42
C PRO A 238 -13.56 -8.25 -11.41
N VAL A 239 -12.51 -8.09 -12.22
CA VAL A 239 -11.34 -8.99 -12.25
C VAL A 239 -10.59 -8.91 -10.91
N PHE A 240 -10.34 -7.70 -10.42
CA PHE A 240 -9.70 -7.49 -9.12
C PHE A 240 -10.55 -8.00 -7.95
N GLU A 241 -11.87 -7.80 -7.98
CA GLU A 241 -12.79 -8.36 -6.97
C GLU A 241 -12.76 -9.90 -6.97
N SER A 242 -12.67 -10.51 -8.16
CA SER A 242 -12.53 -11.96 -8.32
C SER A 242 -11.18 -12.48 -7.82
N LEU A 243 -10.10 -11.71 -8.01
CA LEU A 243 -8.79 -11.99 -7.42
C LEU A 243 -8.88 -12.04 -5.88
N LEU A 244 -9.45 -11.00 -5.25
CA LEU A 244 -9.60 -10.97 -3.78
C LEU A 244 -10.45 -12.13 -3.27
N SER A 245 -11.58 -12.41 -3.94
CA SER A 245 -12.43 -13.55 -3.57
C SER A 245 -11.68 -14.88 -3.68
N GLY A 246 -10.91 -15.10 -4.75
CA GLY A 246 -10.11 -16.30 -4.93
C GLY A 246 -8.99 -16.43 -3.90
N LEU A 247 -8.35 -15.33 -3.52
CA LEU A 247 -7.29 -15.33 -2.50
C LEU A 247 -7.84 -15.66 -1.11
N ARG A 248 -9.05 -15.16 -0.80
CA ARG A 248 -9.76 -15.40 0.48
C ARG A 248 -10.35 -16.81 0.60
N ASP A 249 -10.57 -17.51 -0.51
CA ASP A 249 -11.10 -18.86 -0.54
C ASP A 249 -10.06 -19.86 -0.02
N THR A 250 -10.19 -20.25 1.26
CA THR A 250 -9.25 -21.17 1.91
C THR A 250 -9.23 -22.59 1.33
N ALA A 251 -10.21 -22.99 0.51
CA ALA A 251 -10.14 -24.25 -0.22
C ALA A 251 -9.15 -24.14 -1.39
N LYS A 252 -9.17 -23.02 -2.11
CA LYS A 252 -8.24 -22.74 -3.22
C LYS A 252 -6.87 -22.26 -2.76
N ASN A 253 -6.84 -21.46 -1.69
CA ASN A 253 -5.64 -20.83 -1.14
C ASN A 253 -5.57 -21.00 0.38
N GLN A 254 -4.91 -22.08 0.83
CA GLN A 254 -4.76 -22.37 2.26
C GLN A 254 -3.90 -21.35 3.02
N GLU A 255 -3.08 -20.57 2.31
CA GLU A 255 -2.30 -19.46 2.87
C GLU A 255 -3.20 -18.46 3.64
N TRP A 256 -4.45 -18.29 3.19
CA TRP A 256 -5.37 -17.31 3.74
C TRP A 256 -5.89 -17.66 5.14
N LYS A 257 -5.73 -18.92 5.58
CA LYS A 257 -5.97 -19.32 6.98
C LYS A 257 -5.09 -18.56 7.96
N TYR A 258 -3.95 -18.04 7.49
CA TYR A 258 -3.00 -17.32 8.29
C TYR A 258 -3.01 -15.80 8.07
N VAL A 259 -3.90 -15.30 7.20
CA VAL A 259 -3.94 -13.88 6.84
C VAL A 259 -4.95 -13.15 7.71
N LYS A 260 -4.51 -12.04 8.28
CA LYS A 260 -5.38 -10.97 8.79
C LYS A 260 -5.32 -9.81 7.81
N GLU A 261 -6.41 -9.58 7.10
CA GLU A 261 -6.56 -8.42 6.21
C GLU A 261 -6.90 -7.18 7.03
N GLY A 262 -6.26 -6.06 6.73
CA GLY A 262 -6.68 -4.75 7.22
C GLY A 262 -7.64 -4.06 6.23
N PRO A 263 -8.17 -2.89 6.60
CA PRO A 263 -9.05 -2.14 5.71
C PRO A 263 -8.45 -1.87 4.33
N ILE A 264 -9.29 -1.98 3.31
CA ILE A 264 -8.99 -1.71 1.92
C ILE A 264 -9.37 -0.30 1.55
N PHE A 265 -8.37 0.48 1.15
CA PHE A 265 -8.55 1.75 0.49
C PHE A 265 -8.68 1.55 -1.02
N TRP A 266 -9.84 1.92 -1.55
CA TRP A 266 -10.10 2.00 -2.99
C TRP A 266 -10.02 3.45 -3.40
N GLY A 267 -9.14 3.76 -4.34
CA GLY A 267 -8.91 5.11 -4.81
C GLY A 267 -8.91 5.24 -6.34
N LYS A 268 -9.03 6.50 -6.78
CA LYS A 268 -8.75 6.92 -8.15
C LYS A 268 -7.42 7.67 -8.19
N ARG A 269 -6.53 7.29 -9.10
CA ARG A 269 -5.31 8.05 -9.39
C ARG A 269 -5.71 9.40 -9.96
N VAL A 270 -5.06 10.47 -9.47
CA VAL A 270 -5.30 11.84 -9.95
C VAL A 270 -3.98 12.49 -10.37
N GLU A 271 -4.03 13.38 -11.37
CA GLU A 271 -2.84 13.97 -11.99
C GLU A 271 -1.98 14.80 -11.02
N GLY A 272 -2.54 15.25 -9.89
CA GLY A 272 -1.81 16.05 -8.92
C GLY A 272 -2.62 16.28 -7.65
N PRO A 273 -2.04 16.99 -6.67
CA PRO A 273 -2.64 17.15 -5.34
C PRO A 273 -3.98 17.89 -5.34
N ALA A 274 -4.25 18.73 -6.35
CA ALA A 274 -5.56 19.37 -6.51
C ALA A 274 -6.71 18.35 -6.66
N GLY A 275 -6.43 17.17 -7.22
CA GLY A 275 -7.43 16.12 -7.40
C GLY A 275 -7.78 15.37 -6.11
N LEU A 276 -7.05 15.57 -5.01
CA LEU A 276 -7.34 14.94 -3.72
C LEU A 276 -8.58 15.51 -3.04
N PHE A 277 -8.93 16.77 -3.33
CA PHE A 277 -9.96 17.55 -2.62
C PHE A 277 -11.22 17.86 -3.45
#